data_AF-A0A1Y3BB84-F1
#
_entry.id   AF-A0A1Y3BB84-F1
#
_cell.length_a   1.000
_cell.length_b   1.000
_cell.length_c   1.000
_cell.angle_alpha   90.00
_cell.angle_beta   90.00
_cell.angle_gamma   90.00
#
_symmetry.space_group_name_H-M   'P 1'
#
loop_
_entity.id
_entity.type
_entity.pdbx_description
1 polymer ?
#
loop_
_entity_poly.entity_id
_entity_poly.type
_entity_poly.pdbx_seq_one_letter_code
_entity_poly.pdbx_strand_id
1 'polypeptide(L)'
;IRNEAGTDDALKRLDEFYAAEHQIIPALKNKIKALPLLSQRATAKDWTIWLETVVIIRDTLSAANLVHEDYNLTTYILYKVDDVYQQQIDGDHKIKLAQLEEFLERGATRKMAISGRLDDNPLMTTDKQRTMVKRNPNSILMTADQRTCFFQDGDHSTNDCSLSSNDKRQFLFINRRCFCCGESGHNSRDCTKILK
;
A
#
# COMPACT_ATOMS: atom_id res chain seq x y z
N ILE A 1 49.37 17.83 -21.34
CA ILE A 1 49.69 16.72 -20.41
C ILE A 1 49.80 17.26 -18.98
N ARG A 2 48.75 17.92 -18.49
CA ARG A 2 48.71 18.52 -17.14
C ARG A 2 47.44 18.03 -16.44
N ASN A 3 47.63 17.55 -15.22
CA ASN A 3 46.63 17.30 -14.17
C ASN A 3 45.85 15.98 -14.09
N GLU A 4 46.07 14.98 -14.95
CA GLU A 4 45.39 13.68 -14.76
C GLU A 4 45.81 12.97 -13.45
N ALA A 5 47.09 13.07 -13.08
CA ALA A 5 47.61 12.46 -11.85
C ALA A 5 47.12 13.15 -10.56
N GLY A 6 46.83 14.46 -10.61
CA GLY A 6 46.33 15.21 -9.45
C GLY A 6 44.83 15.04 -9.23
N THR A 7 44.07 14.85 -10.30
CA THR A 7 42.63 14.53 -10.22
C THR A 7 42.39 13.12 -9.71
N ASP A 8 43.23 12.15 -10.11
CA ASP A 8 43.08 10.76 -9.69
C ASP A 8 43.39 10.55 -8.18
N ASP A 9 44.39 11.28 -7.66
CA ASP A 9 44.72 11.31 -6.22
C ASP A 9 43.61 11.99 -5.39
N ALA A 10 43.00 13.05 -5.92
CA ALA A 10 41.86 13.70 -5.27
C ALA A 10 40.62 12.78 -5.24
N LEU A 11 40.33 12.06 -6.33
CA LEU A 11 39.23 11.10 -6.39
C LEU A 11 39.43 9.95 -5.41
N LYS A 12 40.64 9.38 -5.31
CA LYS A 12 40.95 8.35 -4.31
C LYS A 12 40.71 8.81 -2.88
N ARG A 13 41.14 10.03 -2.53
CA ARG A 13 40.85 10.59 -1.20
C ARG A 13 39.35 10.77 -0.96
N LEU A 14 38.61 11.22 -1.97
CA LEU A 14 37.16 11.33 -1.87
C LEU A 14 36.50 9.95 -1.69
N ASP A 15 36.94 8.93 -2.41
CA ASP A 15 36.43 7.58 -2.25
C ASP A 15 36.75 7.00 -0.86
N GLU A 16 37.96 7.20 -0.35
CA GLU A 16 38.33 6.78 1.01
C GLU A 16 37.46 7.44 2.09
N PHE A 17 37.10 8.72 1.91
CA PHE A 17 36.32 9.46 2.90
C PHE A 17 34.81 9.31 2.76
N TYR A 18 34.28 9.23 1.54
CA TYR A 18 32.83 9.24 1.27
C TYR A 18 32.28 7.89 0.83
N ALA A 19 33.11 6.99 0.27
CA ALA A 19 32.70 5.64 -0.13
C ALA A 19 33.00 4.58 0.95
N ALA A 20 33.36 5.01 2.15
CA ALA A 20 33.62 4.09 3.26
C ALA A 20 32.34 3.43 3.79
N GLU A 21 32.46 2.17 4.16
CA GLU A 21 31.38 1.33 4.71
C GLU A 21 30.59 2.00 5.85
N HIS A 22 31.31 2.66 6.77
CA HIS A 22 30.73 3.33 7.93
C HIS A 22 29.83 4.53 7.60
N GLN A 23 29.88 5.06 6.36
CA GLN A 23 28.97 6.12 5.90
C GLN A 23 27.87 5.55 5.00
N ILE A 24 28.25 4.66 4.07
CA ILE A 24 27.32 4.06 3.11
C ILE A 24 26.26 3.23 3.84
N ILE A 25 26.66 2.30 4.71
CA ILE A 25 25.72 1.36 5.31
C ILE A 25 24.66 2.06 6.18
N PRO A 26 25.00 3.04 7.04
CA PRO A 26 23.98 3.81 7.75
C PRO A 26 23.07 4.62 6.82
N ALA A 27 23.60 5.21 5.75
CA ALA A 27 22.79 5.94 4.77
C ALA A 27 21.78 5.03 4.06
N LEU A 28 22.21 3.82 3.66
CA LEU A 28 21.33 2.81 3.06
C LEU A 28 20.27 2.32 4.07
N LYS A 29 20.65 2.07 5.33
CA LYS A 29 19.70 1.74 6.41
C LYS A 29 18.67 2.85 6.62
N ASN A 30 19.07 4.12 6.55
CA ASN A 30 18.15 5.24 6.67
C ASN A 30 17.19 5.33 5.48
N LYS A 31 17.63 5.02 4.26
CA LYS A 31 16.74 4.88 3.09
C LYS A 31 15.70 3.78 3.31
N ILE A 32 16.11 2.60 3.78
CA ILE A 32 15.18 1.50 4.12
C ILE A 32 14.18 1.95 5.20
N LYS A 33 14.64 2.66 6.23
CA LYS A 33 13.78 3.18 7.30
C LYS A 33 12.73 4.18 6.79
N ALA A 34 13.05 4.98 5.77
CA ALA A 34 12.11 5.94 5.19
C ALA A 34 11.00 5.29 4.34
N LEU A 35 11.17 4.03 3.93
CA LEU A 35 10.19 3.34 3.09
C LEU A 35 8.85 3.06 3.82
N PRO A 36 7.71 3.04 3.11
CA PRO A 36 6.46 2.57 3.70
C PRO A 36 6.52 1.06 3.96
N LEU A 37 5.73 0.56 4.91
CA LEU A 37 5.59 -0.88 5.14
C LEU A 37 5.01 -1.56 3.88
N LEU A 38 5.65 -2.61 3.37
CA LEU A 38 5.15 -3.37 2.23
C LEU A 38 4.09 -4.38 2.69
N SER A 39 2.86 -3.88 2.90
CA SER A 39 1.71 -4.69 3.31
C SER A 39 0.98 -5.31 2.12
N GLN A 40 0.07 -6.26 2.38
CA GLN A 40 -0.81 -6.82 1.35
C GLN A 40 -1.61 -5.76 0.56
N ARG A 41 -1.88 -4.62 1.19
CA ARG A 41 -2.62 -3.48 0.62
C ARG A 41 -1.72 -2.46 -0.08
N ALA A 42 -0.42 -2.73 -0.20
CA ALA A 42 0.52 -1.85 -0.89
C ALA A 42 0.04 -1.54 -2.33
N THR A 43 0.10 -0.26 -2.68
CA THR A 43 -0.28 0.27 -3.99
C THR A 43 0.81 -0.01 -5.01
N ALA A 44 0.49 0.07 -6.31
CA ALA A 44 1.51 -0.12 -7.37
C ALA A 44 2.71 0.83 -7.20
N LYS A 45 2.46 2.06 -6.73
CA LYS A 45 3.50 3.06 -6.43
C LYS A 45 4.40 2.65 -5.25
N ASP A 46 3.85 1.98 -4.24
CA ASP A 46 4.66 1.49 -3.12
C ASP A 46 5.62 0.40 -3.61
N TRP A 47 5.14 -0.51 -4.46
CA TRP A 47 5.98 -1.55 -5.07
C TRP A 47 7.11 -0.99 -5.93
N THR A 48 6.87 0.07 -6.71
CA THR A 48 7.94 0.71 -7.51
C THR A 48 8.99 1.37 -6.62
N ILE A 49 8.57 2.11 -5.60
CA ILE A 49 9.50 2.77 -4.67
C ILE A 49 10.37 1.72 -3.96
N TRP A 50 9.78 0.60 -3.56
CA TRP A 50 10.51 -0.53 -2.98
C TRP A 50 11.53 -1.11 -3.95
N LEU A 51 11.12 -1.41 -5.19
CA LEU A 51 12.02 -1.93 -6.23
C LEU A 51 13.17 -0.98 -6.53
N GLU A 52 12.88 0.30 -6.79
CA GLU A 52 13.89 1.33 -7.05
C GLU A 52 14.90 1.41 -5.90
N THR A 53 14.43 1.38 -4.66
CA THR A 53 15.33 1.47 -3.50
C THR A 53 16.21 0.24 -3.36
N VAL A 54 15.69 -0.96 -3.62
CA VAL A 54 16.49 -2.19 -3.57
C VAL A 54 17.54 -2.22 -4.69
N VAL A 55 17.19 -1.79 -5.90
CA VAL A 55 18.15 -1.64 -7.02
C VAL A 55 19.25 -0.65 -6.66
N ILE A 56 18.90 0.53 -6.13
CA ILE A 56 19.87 1.54 -5.68
C ILE A 56 20.81 0.94 -4.63
N ILE A 57 20.28 0.21 -3.65
CA ILE A 57 21.09 -0.45 -2.61
C ILE A 57 22.08 -1.41 -3.25
N ARG A 58 21.62 -2.34 -4.11
CA ARG A 58 22.46 -3.34 -4.76
C ARG A 58 23.57 -2.70 -5.60
N ASP A 59 23.22 -1.71 -6.40
CA ASP A 59 24.16 -1.03 -7.29
C ASP A 59 25.18 -0.23 -6.49
N THR A 60 24.77 0.40 -5.39
CA THR A 60 25.67 1.11 -4.46
C THR A 60 26.65 0.14 -3.79
N LEU A 61 26.18 -1.02 -3.30
CA LEU A 61 27.05 -2.03 -2.72
C LEU A 61 28.05 -2.58 -3.73
N SER A 62 27.62 -2.77 -4.98
CA SER A 62 28.49 -3.26 -6.06
C SER A 62 29.56 -2.24 -6.43
N ALA A 63 29.18 -0.96 -6.55
CA ALA A 63 30.10 0.13 -6.85
C ALA A 63 31.12 0.38 -5.73
N ALA A 64 30.71 0.26 -4.47
CA ALA A 64 31.57 0.44 -3.30
C ALA A 64 32.34 -0.82 -2.87
N ASN A 65 32.18 -1.95 -3.58
CA ASN A 65 32.74 -3.25 -3.22
C ASN A 65 32.33 -3.76 -1.81
N LEU A 66 31.10 -3.46 -1.39
CA LEU A 66 30.50 -3.82 -0.09
C LEU A 66 29.49 -4.96 -0.21
N VAL A 67 29.67 -5.86 -1.18
CA VAL A 67 28.71 -6.94 -1.47
C VAL A 67 28.51 -7.89 -0.27
N HIS A 68 29.45 -7.95 0.67
CA HIS A 68 29.31 -8.75 1.90
C HIS A 68 28.19 -8.25 2.84
N GLU A 69 27.79 -6.97 2.74
CA GLU A 69 26.71 -6.37 3.54
C GLU A 69 25.30 -6.68 3.00
N ASP A 70 25.20 -7.40 1.89
CA ASP A 70 23.96 -7.85 1.26
C ASP A 70 22.98 -8.49 2.26
N TYR A 71 23.48 -9.42 3.08
CA TYR A 71 22.67 -10.12 4.08
C TYR A 71 22.18 -9.19 5.20
N ASN A 72 23.02 -8.27 5.65
CA ASN A 72 22.68 -7.30 6.69
C ASN A 72 21.52 -6.43 6.21
N LEU A 73 21.64 -5.84 5.02
CA LEU A 73 20.62 -4.94 4.47
C LEU A 73 19.35 -5.69 4.08
N THR A 74 19.45 -6.92 3.57
CA THR A 74 18.27 -7.76 3.30
C THR A 74 17.47 -8.01 4.57
N THR A 75 18.14 -8.33 5.68
CA THR A 75 17.47 -8.52 6.98
C THR A 75 16.69 -7.28 7.40
N TYR A 76 17.28 -6.08 7.23
CA TYR A 76 16.60 -4.81 7.51
C TYR A 76 15.37 -4.56 6.62
N ILE A 77 15.43 -4.98 5.36
CA ILE A 77 14.30 -4.87 4.44
C ILE A 77 13.17 -5.82 4.85
N LEU A 78 13.50 -7.08 5.16
CA LEU A 78 12.51 -8.09 5.53
C LEU A 78 11.68 -7.68 6.75
N TYR A 79 12.25 -6.99 7.73
CA TYR A 79 11.49 -6.41 8.86
C TYR A 79 10.38 -5.43 8.46
N LYS A 80 10.41 -4.91 7.24
CA LYS A 80 9.41 -3.98 6.70
C LYS A 80 8.54 -4.59 5.60
N VAL A 81 8.71 -5.88 5.34
CA VAL A 81 7.90 -6.69 4.45
C VAL A 81 6.99 -7.56 5.31
N ASP A 82 5.68 -7.47 5.07
CA ASP A 82 4.65 -8.20 5.82
C ASP A 82 4.88 -9.72 5.78
N ASP A 83 4.59 -10.42 6.88
CA ASP A 83 4.91 -11.84 7.10
C ASP A 83 4.33 -12.75 6.02
N VAL A 84 3.22 -12.36 5.40
CA VAL A 84 2.60 -13.12 4.31
C VAL A 84 3.45 -13.12 3.04
N TYR A 85 4.19 -12.03 2.79
CA TYR A 85 5.17 -12.00 1.71
C TYR A 85 6.46 -12.71 2.12
N GLN A 86 6.86 -12.65 3.39
CA GLN A 86 8.00 -13.44 3.88
C GLN A 86 7.78 -14.93 3.60
N GLN A 87 6.61 -15.50 3.91
CA GLN A 87 6.29 -16.91 3.62
C GLN A 87 6.31 -17.28 2.13
N GLN A 88 6.07 -16.32 1.22
CA GLN A 88 6.19 -16.54 -0.22
C GLN A 88 7.64 -16.51 -0.73
N ILE A 89 8.52 -15.85 0.04
CA ILE A 89 9.96 -15.76 -0.26
C ILE A 89 10.72 -16.91 0.42
N ASP A 90 10.24 -17.40 1.56
CA ASP A 90 10.92 -18.37 2.45
C ASP A 90 10.79 -19.83 2.02
N GLY A 91 11.37 -20.14 0.86
CA GLY A 91 11.80 -21.50 0.51
C GLY A 91 13.19 -21.82 1.10
N ASP A 92 13.32 -21.70 2.42
CA ASP A 92 14.41 -22.30 3.21
C ASP A 92 15.86 -21.82 2.94
N HIS A 93 16.07 -20.65 2.33
CA HIS A 93 17.42 -20.14 2.04
C HIS A 93 17.58 -18.66 2.40
N LYS A 94 18.77 -18.32 2.91
CA LYS A 94 19.22 -16.93 3.13
C LYS A 94 18.93 -16.09 1.88
N ILE A 95 17.90 -15.25 1.99
CA ILE A 95 17.47 -14.36 0.90
C ILE A 95 18.59 -13.35 0.66
N LYS A 96 19.06 -13.26 -0.59
CA LYS A 96 19.98 -12.22 -1.06
C LYS A 96 19.21 -11.05 -1.67
N LEU A 97 19.80 -9.85 -1.76
CA LEU A 97 19.15 -8.69 -2.40
C LEU A 97 18.67 -9.01 -3.83
N ALA A 98 19.43 -9.82 -4.59
CA ALA A 98 19.04 -10.21 -5.95
C ALA A 98 17.72 -11.00 -6.01
N GLN A 99 17.48 -11.90 -5.04
CA GLN A 99 16.24 -12.68 -4.98
C GLN A 99 15.06 -11.81 -4.53
N LEU A 100 15.33 -10.87 -3.62
CA LEU A 100 14.35 -9.88 -3.19
C LEU A 100 13.95 -8.93 -4.33
N GLU A 101 14.91 -8.51 -5.14
CA GLU A 101 14.67 -7.70 -6.34
C GLU A 101 13.76 -8.43 -7.32
N GLU A 102 14.06 -9.68 -7.69
CA GLU A 102 13.21 -10.48 -8.59
C GLU A 102 11.79 -10.67 -8.02
N PHE A 103 11.66 -10.79 -6.69
CA PHE A 103 10.36 -10.81 -6.03
C PHE A 103 9.61 -9.48 -6.17
N LEU A 104 10.29 -8.36 -5.93
CA LEU A 104 9.73 -7.01 -6.03
C LEU A 104 9.35 -6.66 -7.47
N GLU A 105 10.17 -7.04 -8.46
CA GLU A 105 9.87 -6.88 -9.89
C GLU A 105 8.57 -7.60 -10.24
N ARG A 106 8.46 -8.90 -9.93
CA ARG A 106 7.24 -9.68 -10.17
C ARG A 106 6.03 -9.09 -9.45
N GLY A 107 6.20 -8.59 -8.23
CA GLY A 107 5.16 -7.89 -7.48
C GLY A 107 4.70 -6.60 -8.15
N ALA A 108 5.64 -5.75 -8.53
CA ALA A 108 5.40 -4.47 -9.19
C ALA A 108 4.70 -4.67 -10.55
N THR A 109 5.20 -5.57 -11.40
CA THR A 109 4.58 -5.86 -12.71
C THR A 109 3.15 -6.37 -12.56
N ARG A 110 2.89 -7.26 -11.59
CA ARG A 110 1.52 -7.73 -11.30
C ARG A 110 0.61 -6.60 -10.86
N LYS A 111 1.05 -5.73 -9.95
CA LYS A 111 0.25 -4.60 -9.45
C LYS A 111 0.02 -3.54 -10.52
N MET A 112 1.01 -3.26 -11.36
CA MET A 112 0.86 -2.38 -12.53
C MET A 112 -0.12 -2.94 -13.56
N ALA A 113 -0.05 -4.23 -13.87
CA ALA A 113 -0.99 -4.88 -14.78
C ALA A 113 -2.43 -4.84 -14.25
N ILE A 114 -2.63 -4.97 -12.93
CA ILE A 114 -3.94 -4.81 -12.30
C ILE A 114 -4.41 -3.35 -12.37
N SER A 115 -3.52 -2.38 -12.09
CA SER A 115 -3.85 -0.95 -12.18
C SER A 115 -4.21 -0.56 -13.61
N GLY A 116 -3.41 -0.95 -14.60
CA GLY A 116 -3.67 -0.68 -16.01
C GLY A 116 -5.00 -1.28 -16.49
N ARG A 117 -5.37 -2.48 -16.02
CA ARG A 117 -6.68 -3.08 -16.31
C ARG A 117 -7.86 -2.35 -15.65
N LEU A 118 -7.62 -1.65 -14.54
CA LEU A 118 -8.62 -0.77 -13.91
C LEU A 118 -8.73 0.55 -14.66
N ASP A 119 -7.63 1.08 -15.17
CA ASP A 119 -7.57 2.33 -15.94
C ASP A 119 -8.13 2.16 -17.37
N ASP A 120 -7.94 1.01 -18.00
CA ASP A 120 -8.52 0.63 -19.31
C ASP A 120 -10.00 0.23 -19.21
N ASN A 121 -10.55 0.15 -18.00
CA ASN A 121 -11.97 -0.07 -17.82
C ASN A 121 -12.70 1.27 -17.98
N PRO A 122 -13.47 1.50 -19.06
CA PRO A 122 -14.12 2.79 -19.35
C PRO A 122 -15.18 3.20 -18.30
N LEU A 123 -15.39 2.40 -17.27
CA LEU A 123 -16.20 2.71 -16.08
C LEU A 123 -15.42 3.41 -14.95
N MET A 124 -14.09 3.47 -14.99
CA MET A 124 -13.25 3.96 -13.87
C MET A 124 -12.28 5.10 -14.22
N THR A 125 -12.26 5.59 -15.47
CA THR A 125 -11.60 6.86 -15.82
C THR A 125 -12.50 8.04 -15.46
N THR A 126 -12.80 8.23 -14.17
CA THR A 126 -13.40 9.48 -13.73
C THR A 126 -12.30 10.45 -13.37
N ASP A 127 -11.96 11.24 -14.38
CA ASP A 127 -11.53 12.62 -14.24
C ASP A 127 -12.24 13.28 -13.05
N LYS A 128 -11.53 14.17 -12.35
CA LYS A 128 -12.09 15.02 -11.29
C LYS A 128 -13.04 16.08 -11.86
N GLN A 129 -13.97 15.67 -12.71
CA GLN A 129 -15.13 16.48 -13.07
C GLN A 129 -16.29 16.00 -12.22
N ARG A 130 -16.76 16.91 -11.36
CA ARG A 130 -18.11 16.91 -10.80
C ARG A 130 -19.09 16.94 -11.97
N THR A 131 -19.31 15.82 -12.62
CA THR A 131 -20.47 15.61 -13.47
C THR A 131 -21.58 15.13 -12.57
N MET A 132 -22.68 15.88 -12.54
CA MET A 132 -23.91 15.42 -11.91
C MET A 132 -24.39 14.18 -12.67
N VAL A 133 -23.93 13.00 -12.24
CA VAL A 133 -24.43 11.73 -12.75
C VAL A 133 -25.89 11.63 -12.32
N LYS A 134 -26.81 11.64 -13.29
CA LYS A 134 -28.21 11.26 -13.09
C LYS A 134 -28.22 9.93 -12.35
N ARG A 135 -28.73 9.94 -11.12
CA ARG A 135 -28.86 8.76 -10.26
C ARG A 135 -29.55 7.64 -11.04
N ASN A 136 -28.88 6.50 -11.12
CA ASN A 136 -29.45 5.26 -11.61
C ASN A 136 -30.63 4.86 -10.70
N PRO A 137 -31.85 4.63 -11.23
CA PRO A 137 -33.03 4.33 -10.41
C PRO A 137 -32.92 3.01 -9.63
N ASN A 138 -31.93 2.17 -9.93
CA ASN A 138 -31.66 0.92 -9.20
C ASN A 138 -30.67 1.08 -8.03
N SER A 139 -30.33 2.30 -7.64
CA SER A 139 -29.77 2.57 -6.32
C SER A 139 -30.86 2.31 -5.28
N ILE A 140 -30.84 1.14 -4.65
CA ILE A 140 -31.75 0.72 -3.58
C ILE A 140 -31.58 1.68 -2.39
N LEU A 141 -32.34 2.78 -2.45
CA LEU A 141 -32.49 3.74 -1.38
C LEU A 141 -33.46 3.14 -0.37
N MET A 142 -33.03 3.13 0.89
CA MET A 142 -33.80 2.62 2.01
C MET A 142 -35.13 3.37 2.10
N THR A 143 -36.23 2.71 1.78
CA THR A 143 -37.58 3.17 2.07
C THR A 143 -37.97 2.61 3.43
N ALA A 144 -37.53 3.28 4.48
CA ALA A 144 -38.16 3.19 5.78
C ALA A 144 -38.79 4.55 6.06
N ASP A 145 -40.09 4.65 5.78
CA ASP A 145 -40.94 5.67 6.37
C ASP A 145 -40.82 5.55 7.89
N GLN A 146 -40.16 6.51 8.54
CA GLN A 146 -40.40 6.92 9.92
C GLN A 146 -39.51 8.11 10.28
N ARG A 147 -40.10 9.16 10.83
CA ARG A 147 -39.54 10.48 11.15
C ARG A 147 -38.47 10.48 12.27
N THR A 148 -37.79 9.36 12.48
CA THR A 148 -36.89 9.12 13.61
C THR A 148 -35.61 8.44 13.14
N CYS A 149 -34.47 8.88 13.66
CA CYS A 149 -33.18 8.34 13.28
C CYS A 149 -33.07 6.90 13.78
N PHE A 150 -32.81 5.98 12.86
CA PHE A 150 -32.65 4.57 13.16
C PHE A 150 -31.47 4.30 14.13
N PHE A 151 -30.45 5.16 14.10
CA PHE A 151 -29.25 5.11 14.93
C PHE A 151 -29.43 5.78 16.30
N GLN A 152 -30.61 6.35 16.58
CA GLN A 152 -30.98 6.98 17.85
C GLN A 152 -30.09 8.16 18.27
N ASP A 153 -29.38 8.79 17.32
CA ASP A 153 -28.54 9.98 17.56
C ASP A 153 -29.32 11.32 17.59
N GLY A 154 -30.66 11.27 17.70
CA GLY A 154 -31.52 12.44 17.84
C GLY A 154 -32.70 12.49 16.85
N ASP A 155 -33.42 13.62 16.88
CA ASP A 155 -34.66 13.85 16.12
C ASP A 155 -34.38 14.27 14.66
N HIS A 156 -33.72 13.40 13.90
CA HIS A 156 -33.45 13.58 12.48
C HIS A 156 -33.81 12.32 11.69
N SER A 157 -33.98 12.43 10.37
CA SER A 157 -34.19 11.26 9.51
C SER A 157 -32.87 10.48 9.35
N THR A 158 -32.95 9.16 9.18
CA THR A 158 -31.77 8.29 8.94
C THR A 158 -30.89 8.78 7.78
N ASN A 159 -31.49 9.45 6.78
CA ASN A 159 -30.77 10.04 5.65
C ASN A 159 -29.96 11.28 6.03
N ASP A 160 -30.41 12.04 7.02
CA ASP A 160 -29.78 13.27 7.53
C ASP A 160 -28.88 13.00 8.75
N CYS A 161 -28.58 11.72 9.02
CA CYS A 161 -27.75 11.33 10.14
C CYS A 161 -26.29 11.71 9.94
N SER A 162 -25.78 12.54 10.86
CA SER A 162 -24.42 13.09 10.88
C SER A 162 -23.32 12.08 11.23
N LEU A 163 -23.69 10.86 11.66
CA LEU A 163 -22.72 9.80 11.89
C LEU A 163 -21.94 9.47 10.62
N SER A 164 -20.64 9.21 10.78
CA SER A 164 -19.82 8.72 9.69
C SER A 164 -20.30 7.33 9.25
N SER A 165 -20.05 6.98 8.00
CA SER A 165 -20.38 5.65 7.47
C SER A 165 -19.74 4.51 8.27
N ASN A 166 -18.62 4.78 8.97
CA ASN A 166 -17.96 3.80 9.82
C ASN A 166 -18.70 3.61 11.16
N ASP A 167 -19.15 4.71 11.78
CA ASP A 167 -19.88 4.68 13.06
C ASP A 167 -21.26 4.03 12.87
N LYS A 168 -21.94 4.32 11.75
CA LYS A 168 -23.19 3.64 11.37
C LYS A 168 -23.01 2.13 11.25
N ARG A 169 -21.89 1.67 10.67
CA ARG A 169 -21.57 0.24 10.55
C ARG A 169 -21.27 -0.39 11.91
N GLN A 170 -20.51 0.30 12.77
CA GLN A 170 -20.22 -0.16 14.11
C GLN A 170 -21.49 -0.29 14.95
N PHE A 171 -22.39 0.71 14.90
CA PHE A 171 -23.66 0.68 15.61
C PHE A 171 -24.54 -0.49 15.19
N LEU A 172 -24.67 -0.74 13.88
CA LEU A 172 -25.44 -1.86 13.34
C LEU A 172 -24.86 -3.22 13.75
N PHE A 173 -23.53 -3.33 13.76
CA PHE A 173 -22.82 -4.54 14.15
C PHE A 173 -22.99 -4.83 15.66
N ILE A 174 -22.79 -3.82 16.52
CA ILE A 174 -22.95 -3.94 17.97
C ILE A 174 -24.38 -4.35 18.34
N ASN A 175 -25.36 -3.73 17.68
CA ASN A 175 -26.77 -3.97 17.97
C ASN A 175 -27.38 -5.15 17.18
N ARG A 176 -26.57 -5.89 16.41
CA ARG A 176 -27.01 -7.01 15.55
C ARG A 176 -28.26 -6.69 14.71
N ARG A 177 -28.25 -5.49 14.13
CA ARG A 177 -29.32 -4.97 13.28
C ARG A 177 -28.97 -5.19 11.82
N CYS A 178 -29.96 -5.54 11.01
CA CYS A 178 -29.79 -5.77 9.59
C CYS A 178 -29.35 -4.49 8.87
N PHE A 179 -28.30 -4.56 8.04
CA PHE A 179 -27.85 -3.38 7.28
C PHE A 179 -28.81 -3.00 6.13
N CYS A 180 -29.81 -3.85 5.82
CA CYS A 180 -30.76 -3.63 4.72
C CYS A 180 -32.12 -3.08 5.18
N CYS A 181 -32.52 -3.24 6.43
CA CYS A 181 -33.80 -2.74 6.92
C CYS A 181 -33.75 -2.20 8.35
N GLY A 182 -32.62 -2.38 9.04
CA GLY A 182 -32.46 -1.96 10.43
C GLY A 182 -33.10 -2.87 11.47
N GLU A 183 -33.90 -3.86 11.11
CA GLU A 183 -34.50 -4.73 12.13
C GLU A 183 -33.47 -5.70 12.74
N SER A 184 -33.64 -6.02 14.02
CA SER A 184 -32.84 -7.05 14.69
C SER A 184 -33.41 -8.44 14.40
N GLY A 185 -32.57 -9.47 14.51
CA GLY A 185 -32.97 -10.87 14.35
C GLY A 185 -32.65 -11.50 12.99
N HIS A 186 -32.12 -10.73 12.04
CA HIS A 186 -31.60 -11.26 10.78
C HIS A 186 -30.43 -10.41 10.24
N ASN A 187 -29.62 -11.00 9.36
CA ASN A 187 -28.55 -10.30 8.66
C ASN A 187 -29.00 -9.85 7.27
N SER A 188 -28.23 -8.96 6.62
CA SER A 188 -28.54 -8.45 5.28
C SER A 188 -28.76 -9.51 4.20
N ARG A 189 -28.17 -10.70 4.36
CA ARG A 189 -28.34 -11.83 3.42
C ARG A 189 -29.68 -12.53 3.59
N ASP A 190 -30.27 -12.43 4.77
CA ASP A 190 -31.53 -13.09 5.15
C ASP A 190 -32.67 -12.06 5.26
N CYS A 191 -32.47 -10.85 4.72
CA CYS A 191 -33.44 -9.77 4.78
C CYS A 191 -34.56 -9.99 3.75
N THR A 192 -35.74 -10.35 4.25
CA THR A 192 -36.94 -10.58 3.43
C THR A 192 -37.61 -9.30 2.94
N LYS A 193 -37.16 -8.12 3.41
CA LYS A 193 -37.66 -6.81 2.98
C LYS A 193 -37.04 -6.30 1.67
N ILE A 194 -36.19 -7.08 1.03
CA ILE A 194 -35.72 -6.81 -0.33
C ILE A 194 -36.83 -7.23 -1.29
N LEU A 195 -37.83 -6.38 -1.51
CA LEU A 195 -38.69 -6.36 -2.71
C LEU A 195 -39.74 -5.24 -2.59
N LYS A 196 -39.34 -4.03 -3.01
CA LYS A 196 -40.07 -3.15 -3.92
C LYS A 196 -39.21 -1.97 -4.32
#